data_AF-A0A7J2K9G0-F1
#
_entry.id   AF-A0A7J2K9G0-F1
#
_cell.length_a   1.000
_cell.length_b   1.000
_cell.length_c   1.000
_cell.angle_alpha   90.00
_cell.angle_beta   90.00
_cell.angle_gamma   90.00
#
_symmetry.space_group_name_H-M   'P 1'
#
loop_
_entity.id
_entity.type
_entity.pdbx_description
1 polymer ?
#
loop_
_entity_poly.entity_id
_entity_poly.type
_entity_poly.pdbx_seq_one_letter_code
_entity_poly.pdbx_strand_id
1 'polypeptide(L)' 'MGWKKILGLIGLAIYGVWTLGPYYLTIITSFKKLTDVFSIPPKIIPYFDFTPTLEAYERVFGT' A
#
# COMPACT_ATOMS: atom_id res chain seq x y z
N MET A 1 -28.02 12.77 -11.10
CA MET A 1 -26.70 12.76 -11.79
C MET A 1 -26.77 11.77 -12.95
N GLY A 2 -26.35 12.11 -14.16
CA GLY A 2 -26.49 11.21 -15.32
C GLY A 2 -25.53 10.01 -15.27
N TRP A 3 -25.95 8.87 -15.80
CA TRP A 3 -25.19 7.60 -15.80
C TRP A 3 -23.75 7.73 -16.33
N LYS A 4 -23.55 8.53 -17.38
CA LYS A 4 -22.20 8.83 -17.93
C LYS A 4 -21.26 9.48 -16.91
N LYS A 5 -21.79 10.35 -16.04
CA LYS A 5 -21.00 10.99 -14.97
C LYS A 5 -20.59 9.98 -13.90
N ILE A 6 -21.49 9.06 -13.54
CA ILE A 6 -21.20 7.99 -12.57
C ILE A 6 -20.10 7.07 -13.11
N LEU A 7 -20.23 6.60 -14.36
CA LEU A 7 -19.20 5.79 -14.99
C LEU A 7 -17.85 6.52 -15.09
N GLY A 8 -17.87 7.82 -15.39
CA GLY A 8 -16.67 8.65 -15.40
C GLY A 8 -15.98 8.70 -14.04
N LEU A 9 -16.74 8.88 -12.95
CA LEU A 9 -16.19 8.89 -11.59
C LEU A 9 -15.63 7.52 -11.18
N ILE A 10 -16.30 6.42 -11.55
CA ILE A 10 -15.81 5.06 -11.29
C ILE A 10 -14.49 4.84 -12.05
N GLY A 11 -14.44 5.22 -13.32
CA GLY A 11 -13.22 5.11 -14.13
C GLY A 11 -12.07 5.91 -13.55
N LEU A 12 -12.31 7.14 -13.10
CA LEU A 12 -11.31 7.97 -12.42
C LEU A 12 -10.84 7.34 -11.10
N ALA A 13 -11.74 6.74 -10.32
CA ALA A 13 -11.37 6.06 -9.09
C ALA A 13 -10.49 4.84 -9.36
N ILE A 14 -10.84 4.00 -10.34
CA ILE A 14 -10.04 2.84 -10.76
C ILE A 14 -8.66 3.29 -11.25
N TYR A 15 -8.62 4.31 -12.11
CA TYR A 15 -7.35 4.87 -12.60
C TYR A 15 -6.50 5.43 -11.45
N GLY A 16 -7.12 6.09 -10.48
CA GLY A 16 -6.46 6.58 -9.28
C GLY A 16 -5.84 5.45 -8.45
N VAL A 17 -6.60 4.38 -8.19
CA VAL A 17 -6.09 3.20 -7.47
C VAL A 17 -4.97 2.51 -8.26
N TRP A 18 -5.11 2.37 -9.58
CA TRP A 18 -4.08 1.77 -10.42
C TRP A 18 -2.79 2.61 -10.44
N THR A 19 -2.92 3.94 -10.50
CA THR A 19 -1.77 4.85 -10.54
C THR A 19 -1.09 4.98 -9.18
N LEU A 20 -1.85 5.10 -8.09
CA LEU A 20 -1.33 5.34 -6.75
C LEU A 20 -1.05 4.06 -5.95
N GLY A 21 -1.69 2.94 -6.31
CA GLY A 21 -1.58 1.65 -5.64
C GLY A 21 -0.15 1.16 -5.48
N PRO A 22 0.68 1.15 -6.55
CA PRO A 22 2.09 0.75 -6.44
C PRO A 22 2.88 1.62 -5.45
N TYR A 23 2.69 2.94 -5.48
CA TYR A 23 3.38 3.85 -4.55
C TYR A 23 2.95 3.61 -3.10
N TYR A 24 1.65 3.43 -2.87
CA TYR A 24 1.13 3.05 -1.56
C TYR A 24 1.76 1.74 -1.07
N LEU A 25 1.80 0.70 -1.92
CA LEU A 25 2.42 -0.58 -1.59
C LEU A 25 3.91 -0.45 -1.28
N THR A 26 4.66 0.35 -2.04
CA THR A 26 6.08 0.62 -1.79
C THR A 26 6.28 1.29 -0.43
N ILE A 27 5.51 2.33 -0.13
CA ILE A 27 5.60 3.06 1.14
C ILE A 27 5.33 2.10 2.30
N ILE A 28 4.18 1.41 2.32
CA ILE A 28 3.83 0.54 3.45
C ILE A 28 4.80 -0.63 3.60
N THR A 29 5.34 -1.16 2.50
CA THR A 29 6.27 -2.30 2.55
C THR A 29 7.59 -1.91 3.18
N SER A 30 8.04 -0.66 2.99
CA SER A 30 9.25 -0.14 3.64
C SER A 30 9.14 -0.09 5.17
N PHE A 31 7.92 -0.11 5.73
CA PHE A 31 7.66 -0.10 7.17
C PHE A 31 7.18 -1.44 7.72
N LYS A 32 7.21 -2.52 6.94
CA LYS A 32 6.90 -3.86 7.44
C LYS A 32 8.13 -4.46 8.11
N LYS A 33 7.88 -5.36 9.08
CA LYS A 33 8.89 -6.35 9.46
C LYS A 33 9.27 -7.19 8.24
N LEU A 34 10.52 -7.62 8.15
CA LEU A 34 11.00 -8.37 6.98
C LEU A 34 10.20 -9.68 6.76
N THR A 35 9.76 -10.32 7.84
CA THR A 35 8.91 -11.53 7.79
C THR A 35 7.50 -11.26 7.28
N ASP A 36 6.96 -10.06 7.50
CA ASP A 36 5.61 -9.68 7.11
C ASP A 36 5.50 -9.33 5.61
N VAL A 37 6.62 -9.13 4.92
CA VAL A 37 6.64 -8.88 3.47
C VAL A 37 6.17 -10.10 2.68
N PHE A 38 6.43 -11.31 3.19
CA PHE A 38 6.12 -12.57 2.51
C PHE A 38 4.89 -13.30 3.09
N SER A 39 4.12 -12.64 3.95
CA SER A 39 2.96 -13.27 4.59
C SER A 39 1.84 -13.54 3.58
N ILE A 40 1.15 -14.66 3.77
CA ILE A 40 -0.09 -15.00 3.05
C ILE A 40 -1.20 -15.15 4.11
N PRO A 41 -2.27 -14.33 4.07
CA PRO A 41 -2.57 -13.29 3.09
C PRO A 41 -1.63 -12.06 3.15
N PRO A 42 -1.54 -11.26 2.07
CA PRO A 42 -0.75 -10.03 2.08
C PRO A 42 -1.29 -9.04 3.10
N LYS A 43 -0.41 -8.50 3.94
CA LYS A 43 -0.73 -7.43 4.90
C LYS A 43 -0.69 -6.08 4.19
N ILE A 44 -1.81 -5.38 4.05
CA ILE A 44 -1.91 -4.17 3.23
C ILE A 44 -2.27 -2.95 4.07
N ILE A 45 -3.03 -3.10 5.15
CA ILE A 45 -3.54 -2.01 5.97
C ILE A 45 -2.64 -1.82 7.21
N PRO A 46 -1.89 -0.70 7.32
CA PRO A 46 -1.08 -0.41 8.50
C PRO A 46 -1.95 -0.30 9.75
N TYR A 47 -1.40 -0.72 10.91
CA TYR A 47 -2.06 -0.76 12.22
C TYR A 47 -3.21 -1.76 12.38
N PHE A 48 -3.72 -2.33 11.28
CA PHE A 48 -4.70 -3.41 11.31
C PHE A 48 -4.05 -4.76 10.99
N ASP A 49 -3.29 -4.84 9.90
CA ASP A 49 -2.64 -6.08 9.45
C ASP A 49 -1.21 -6.25 10.02
N PHE A 50 -0.53 -5.13 10.32
CA PHE A 50 0.82 -5.09 10.88
C PHE A 50 1.09 -3.78 11.62
N THR A 51 2.00 -3.83 12.58
CA THR A 51 2.54 -2.64 13.24
C THR A 51 3.75 -2.13 12.46
N PRO A 52 3.76 -0.87 11.99
CA PRO A 52 4.91 -0.29 11.30
C PRO A 52 6.20 -0.33 12.12
N THR A 53 7.34 -0.59 11.47
CA THR A 53 8.68 -0.60 12.09
C THR A 53 9.70 0.10 11.21
N LEU A 54 10.86 0.45 11.78
CA LEU A 54 12.02 1.00 11.05
C LEU A 54 13.09 -0.08 10.76
N GLU A 55 12.77 -1.36 10.97
CA GLU A 55 13.71 -2.48 10.86
C GLU A 55 14.43 -2.50 9.50
N ALA A 56 13.70 -2.27 8.40
CA ALA A 56 14.28 -2.23 7.06
C ALA A 56 15.28 -1.06 6.90
N TYR A 57 15.00 0.09 7.50
CA TYR A 57 15.89 1.26 7.48
C TYR A 57 17.12 1.03 8.34
N GLU A 58 16.96 0.49 9.55
CA GLU A 58 18.06 0.11 10.43
C GLU A 58 18.99 -0.91 9.75
N ARG A 59 18.43 -1.87 9.00
CA ARG A 59 19.21 -2.84 8.24
C ARG A 59 20.01 -2.23 7.08
N VAL A 60 19.50 -1.17 6.44
CA VAL A 60 20.16 -0.52 5.29
C VAL A 60 21.15 0.56 5.73
N PHE A 61 20.82 1.32 6.78
CA PHE A 61 21.55 2.53 7.16
C PHE A 61 22.24 2.46 8.53
N GLY A 62 21.99 1.42 9.32
CA GLY A 62 22.51 1.27 10.69
C GLY A 62 23.97 0.79 10.77
N THR A 63 24.79 1.07 9.77
CA THR A 63 26.26 0.87 9.82
C THR A 63 26.91 1.58 10.98
#